data_AF-G0UNS8-F1
#
_entry.id   AF-G0UNS8-F1
#
_cell.length_a   1.000
_cell.length_b   1.000
_cell.length_c   1.000
_cell.angle_alpha   90.00
_cell.angle_beta   90.00
_cell.angle_gamma   90.00
#
_symmetry.space_group_name_H-M   'P 1'
#
loop_
_entity.id
_entity.type
_entity.pdbx_description
1 polymer ?
#
loop_
_entity_poly.entity_id
_entity_poly.type
_entity_poly.pdbx_seq_one_letter_code
_entity_poly.pdbx_strand_id
1 'polypeptide(L)'
;MVPTTLCYLIYGQRYIDEAFLYHVQREDHRHNFSPYWLLMYLNMAQQHLGWGANMAPGIIAFVPQALVLIFVSYKLRRNVAHACCVETILFIAFNKVCTVQYFVWFIPFLAFLFCQPRWLSECELQGDASAVFPVLKTALVVLVWAGTIPLWVSTAVPLEFHGHSDFAKLWLVSCLFFLSMVALASFVTCVAYRIQRLEGTRKAIKSA
;
A
#
# COMPACT_ATOMS: atom_id res chain seq x y z
N MET A 1 21.28 -0.87 11.80
CA MET A 1 21.41 -1.16 13.25
C MET A 1 22.27 -0.13 13.97
N VAL A 2 23.47 0.22 13.48
CA VAL A 2 24.34 1.23 14.11
C VAL A 2 23.64 2.57 14.45
N PRO A 3 22.84 3.20 13.56
CA PRO A 3 22.18 4.47 13.88
C PRO A 3 21.16 4.34 15.01
N THR A 4 20.37 3.28 14.99
CA THR A 4 19.35 2.95 16.01
C THR A 4 19.98 2.76 17.37
N THR A 5 21.07 2.00 17.45
CA THR A 5 21.81 1.77 18.69
C THR A 5 22.39 3.08 19.23
N LEU A 6 22.96 3.92 18.36
CA LEU A 6 23.57 5.19 18.75
C LEU A 6 22.51 6.19 19.27
N CYS A 7 21.37 6.29 18.59
CA CYS A 7 20.23 7.09 19.06
C CYS A 7 19.67 6.57 20.39
N TYR A 8 19.57 5.25 20.57
CA TYR A 8 19.13 4.67 21.85
C TYR A 8 20.12 4.97 22.99
N LEU A 9 21.43 4.94 22.74
CA LEU A 9 22.42 5.28 23.77
C LEU A 9 22.34 6.75 24.19
N ILE A 10 22.01 7.67 23.27
CA ILE A 10 21.89 9.10 23.56
C ILE A 10 20.55 9.43 24.24
N TYR A 11 19.45 8.87 23.74
CA TYR A 11 18.09 9.29 24.10
C TYR A 11 17.30 8.26 24.93
N GLY A 12 17.87 7.07 25.15
CA GLY A 12 17.28 6.00 25.94
C GLY A 12 15.91 5.56 25.43
N GLN A 13 15.01 5.26 26.38
CA GLN A 13 13.65 4.77 26.09
C GLN A 13 12.83 5.75 25.24
N ARG A 14 13.05 7.06 25.38
CA ARG A 14 12.36 8.08 24.60
C ARG A 14 12.57 7.93 23.10
N TYR A 15 13.74 7.46 22.68
CA TYR A 15 13.95 7.13 21.27
C TYR A 15 13.06 5.98 20.80
N ILE A 16 12.89 4.93 21.62
CA ILE A 16 12.03 3.82 21.26
C ILE A 16 10.57 4.25 21.18
N ASP A 17 10.14 5.02 22.18
CA ASP A 17 8.76 5.49 22.27
C ASP A 17 8.40 6.35 21.07
N GLU A 18 9.23 7.32 20.72
CA GLU A 18 8.96 8.27 19.63
C GLU A 18 9.28 7.71 18.24
N ALA A 19 10.36 6.95 18.09
CA ALA A 19 10.78 6.44 16.78
C ALA A 19 9.97 5.23 16.34
N PHE A 20 9.58 4.34 17.26
CA PHE A 20 8.93 3.08 16.93
C PHE A 20 7.51 2.97 17.48
N LEU A 21 7.31 3.09 18.79
CA LEU A 21 6.01 2.81 19.42
C LEU A 21 4.93 3.84 19.03
N TYR A 22 5.34 5.08 18.80
CA TYR A 22 4.46 6.14 18.32
C TYR A 22 3.70 5.72 17.05
N HIS A 23 4.36 5.04 16.12
CA HIS A 23 3.74 4.63 14.85
C HIS A 23 2.67 3.53 15.03
N VAL A 24 2.76 2.74 16.10
CA VAL A 24 1.75 1.71 16.43
C VAL A 24 0.49 2.38 16.95
N GLN A 25 0.63 3.38 17.81
CA GLN A 25 -0.48 4.09 18.45
C GLN A 25 -1.03 5.23 17.61
N ARG A 26 -0.27 5.74 16.63
CA ARG A 26 -0.65 6.88 15.80
C ARG A 26 -2.01 6.70 15.15
N GLU A 27 -2.90 7.63 15.40
CA GLU A 27 -4.20 7.77 14.73
C GLU A 27 -4.24 9.13 14.06
N ASP A 28 -4.61 9.13 12.78
CA ASP A 28 -4.68 10.35 11.98
C ASP A 28 -6.04 10.38 11.30
N HIS A 29 -6.92 11.26 11.78
CA HIS A 29 -8.30 11.36 11.29
C HIS A 29 -8.44 12.43 10.20
N ARG A 30 -7.42 13.28 10.00
CA ARG A 30 -7.36 14.30 8.95
C ARG A 30 -6.27 13.93 7.96
N HIS A 31 -6.36 14.48 6.74
CA HIS A 31 -5.35 14.33 5.69
C HIS A 31 -4.95 12.86 5.47
N ASN A 32 -5.90 11.94 5.67
CA ASN A 32 -5.68 10.50 5.65
C ASN A 32 -6.57 9.87 4.56
N PHE A 33 -5.91 9.32 3.54
CA PHE A 33 -6.57 8.69 2.39
C PHE A 33 -7.25 7.36 2.75
N SER A 34 -6.88 6.77 3.88
CA SER A 34 -7.38 5.47 4.31
C SER A 34 -8.83 5.58 4.78
N PRO A 35 -9.75 4.69 4.35
CA PRO A 35 -11.14 4.70 4.80
C PRO A 35 -11.32 4.64 6.33
N TYR A 36 -10.29 4.18 7.06
CA TYR A 36 -10.27 4.14 8.51
C TYR A 36 -10.32 5.53 9.19
N TRP A 37 -10.03 6.63 8.46
CA TRP A 37 -10.06 7.99 9.03
C TRP A 37 -11.43 8.32 9.66
N LEU A 38 -12.54 7.89 9.05
CA LEU A 38 -13.88 8.15 9.55
C LEU A 38 -14.14 7.39 10.85
N LEU A 39 -13.69 6.14 10.93
CA LEU A 39 -13.81 5.34 12.14
C LEU A 39 -12.99 5.95 13.29
N MET A 40 -11.78 6.41 13.00
CA MET A 40 -10.94 7.12 13.98
C MET A 40 -11.59 8.45 14.42
N TYR A 41 -12.18 9.20 13.49
CA TYR A 41 -12.91 10.43 13.79
C TYR A 41 -14.10 10.19 14.73
N LEU A 42 -14.93 9.18 14.43
CA LEU A 42 -16.08 8.82 15.27
C LEU A 42 -15.65 8.31 16.64
N ASN A 43 -14.60 7.49 16.72
CA ASN A 43 -14.06 7.01 17.98
C ASN A 43 -13.56 8.17 18.86
N MET A 44 -12.86 9.15 18.26
CA MET A 44 -12.41 10.35 18.95
C MET A 44 -13.58 11.20 19.47
N ALA A 45 -14.64 11.39 18.67
CA ALA A 45 -15.84 12.11 19.08
C ALA A 45 -16.57 11.38 20.23
N GLN A 46 -16.68 10.06 20.13
CA GLN A 46 -17.30 9.21 21.12
C GLN A 46 -16.55 9.27 22.48
N GLN A 47 -15.21 9.22 22.46
CA GLN A 47 -14.36 9.42 23.64
C GLN A 47 -14.59 10.78 24.30
N HIS A 48 -14.67 11.85 23.50
CA HIS A 48 -14.94 13.20 24.01
C HIS A 48 -16.32 13.33 24.68
N LEU A 49 -17.31 12.59 24.18
CA LEU A 49 -18.68 12.59 24.73
C LEU A 49 -18.85 11.63 25.92
N GLY A 50 -17.82 10.85 26.26
CA GLY A 50 -17.86 9.87 27.34
C GLY A 50 -18.82 8.71 27.07
N TRP A 51 -19.18 8.46 25.82
CA TRP A 51 -20.14 7.41 25.43
C TRP A 51 -19.37 6.16 24.98
N GLY A 52 -19.78 4.97 25.42
CA GLY A 52 -19.30 3.68 24.90
C GLY A 52 -17.82 3.31 25.17
N ALA A 53 -17.44 2.10 24.75
CA ALA A 53 -16.09 1.56 24.94
C ALA A 53 -15.11 2.04 23.86
N ASN A 54 -13.84 2.20 24.24
CA ASN A 54 -12.74 2.44 23.30
C ASN A 54 -12.63 1.27 22.32
N MET A 55 -13.21 1.42 21.13
CA MET A 55 -12.80 0.58 20.01
C MET A 55 -11.38 0.98 19.69
N ALA A 56 -10.41 0.07 19.79
CA ALA A 56 -9.03 0.34 19.39
C ALA A 56 -8.94 0.11 17.87
N PRO A 57 -9.34 1.10 17.03
CA PRO A 57 -9.55 0.87 15.60
C PRO A 57 -8.21 0.57 14.93
N GLY A 58 -7.12 1.09 15.52
CA GLY A 58 -5.76 0.79 15.13
C GLY A 58 -5.39 -0.69 15.20
N ILE A 59 -5.84 -1.44 16.21
CA ILE A 59 -5.54 -2.87 16.35
C ILE A 59 -6.31 -3.69 15.32
N ILE A 60 -7.57 -3.33 15.09
CA ILE A 60 -8.43 -4.02 14.13
C ILE A 60 -7.89 -3.87 12.71
N ALA A 61 -7.38 -2.69 12.35
CA ALA A 61 -6.80 -2.43 11.04
C ALA A 61 -5.52 -3.25 10.74
N PHE A 62 -4.78 -3.69 11.77
CA PHE A 62 -3.58 -4.52 11.57
C PHE A 62 -3.92 -5.94 11.10
N VAL A 63 -5.08 -6.48 11.44
CA VAL A 63 -5.45 -7.85 11.08
C VAL A 63 -5.54 -8.06 9.56
N PRO A 64 -6.35 -7.31 8.79
CA PRO A 64 -6.42 -7.48 7.34
C PRO A 64 -5.08 -7.14 6.67
N GLN A 65 -4.34 -6.16 7.19
CA GLN A 65 -3.01 -5.81 6.68
C GLN A 65 -2.01 -6.97 6.87
N ALA A 66 -1.93 -7.56 8.06
CA ALA A 66 -1.04 -8.69 8.32
C ALA A 66 -1.38 -9.91 7.47
N LEU A 67 -2.68 -10.24 7.35
CA LEU A 67 -3.14 -11.38 6.55
C LEU A 67 -2.75 -11.24 5.08
N VAL A 68 -3.00 -10.08 4.48
CA VAL A 68 -2.69 -9.87 3.05
C VAL A 68 -1.17 -9.87 2.80
N LEU A 69 -0.39 -9.27 3.69
CA LEU A 69 1.06 -9.26 3.58
C LEU A 69 1.64 -10.67 3.68
N ILE A 70 1.31 -11.43 4.73
CA ILE A 70 1.77 -12.82 4.92
C ILE A 70 1.41 -13.69 3.71
N PHE A 71 0.18 -13.57 3.20
CA PHE A 71 -0.27 -14.33 2.03
C PHE A 71 0.57 -14.03 0.78
N VAL A 72 0.81 -12.74 0.49
CA VAL A 72 1.58 -12.33 -0.67
C VAL A 72 3.06 -12.68 -0.53
N SER A 73 3.66 -12.48 0.64
CA SER A 73 5.03 -12.91 0.95
C SER A 73 5.22 -14.39 0.62
N TYR A 74 4.26 -15.23 1.04
CA TYR A 74 4.32 -16.67 0.76
C TYR A 74 4.19 -16.98 -0.74
N LYS A 75 3.29 -16.32 -1.46
CA LYS A 75 3.05 -16.57 -2.90
C LYS A 75 4.20 -16.08 -3.79
N LEU A 76 4.82 -14.96 -3.45
CA LEU A 76 5.91 -14.33 -4.22
C LEU A 76 7.32 -14.62 -3.65
N ARG A 77 7.45 -15.58 -2.73
CA ARG A 77 8.71 -15.91 -2.04
C ARG A 77 9.91 -16.26 -2.94
N ARG A 78 9.70 -16.55 -4.23
CA ARG A 78 10.80 -16.92 -5.14
C ARG A 78 11.45 -15.70 -5.80
N ASN A 79 10.79 -14.54 -5.82
CA ASN A 79 11.36 -13.30 -6.32
C ASN A 79 11.16 -12.18 -5.30
N VAL A 80 12.20 -11.96 -4.48
CA VAL A 80 12.15 -11.01 -3.34
C VAL A 80 11.90 -9.58 -3.81
N ALA A 81 12.49 -9.15 -4.93
CA ALA A 81 12.30 -7.79 -5.44
C ALA A 81 10.84 -7.52 -5.82
N HIS A 82 10.19 -8.49 -6.49
CA HIS A 82 8.77 -8.39 -6.82
C HIS A 82 7.87 -8.51 -5.59
N ALA A 83 8.21 -9.37 -4.64
CA ALA A 83 7.52 -9.48 -3.37
C ALA A 83 7.55 -8.14 -2.61
N CYS A 84 8.73 -7.51 -2.46
CA CYS A 84 8.87 -6.20 -1.82
C CYS A 84 8.05 -5.11 -2.51
N CYS A 85 7.98 -5.11 -3.85
CA CYS A 85 7.15 -4.17 -4.61
C CYS A 85 5.67 -4.30 -4.22
N VAL A 86 5.12 -5.52 -4.32
CA VAL A 86 3.71 -5.79 -4.04
C VAL A 86 3.39 -5.59 -2.57
N GLU A 87 4.26 -6.06 -1.67
CA GLU A 87 4.12 -5.86 -0.22
C GLU A 87 4.08 -4.38 0.13
N THR A 88 4.93 -3.55 -0.48
CA THR A 88 4.92 -2.11 -0.20
C THR A 88 3.59 -1.47 -0.63
N ILE A 89 3.07 -1.82 -1.81
CA ILE A 89 1.76 -1.29 -2.28
C ILE A 89 0.63 -1.73 -1.34
N LEU A 90 0.59 -3.02 -0.97
CA LEU A 90 -0.44 -3.56 -0.08
C LEU A 90 -0.32 -3.03 1.35
N PHE A 91 0.91 -2.85 1.84
CA PHE A 91 1.17 -2.25 3.13
C PHE A 91 0.53 -0.86 3.19
N ILE A 92 0.73 -0.05 2.15
CA ILE A 92 0.16 1.30 2.06
C ILE A 92 -1.36 1.24 1.94
N ALA A 93 -1.89 0.39 1.05
CA ALA A 93 -3.33 0.26 0.81
C ALA A 93 -4.10 -0.12 2.08
N PHE A 94 -3.56 -1.05 2.87
CA PHE A 94 -4.20 -1.55 4.09
C PHE A 94 -3.75 -0.83 5.36
N ASN A 95 -2.93 0.23 5.26
CA ASN A 95 -2.53 1.00 6.43
C ASN A 95 -3.71 1.81 6.98
N LYS A 96 -3.81 1.90 8.31
CA LYS A 96 -4.77 2.78 8.98
C LYS A 96 -4.52 4.26 8.72
N VAL A 97 -3.26 4.66 8.61
CA VAL A 97 -2.84 6.02 8.25
C VAL A 97 -2.20 5.94 6.88
N CYS A 98 -2.77 6.60 5.89
CA CYS A 98 -2.24 6.64 4.52
C CYS A 98 -2.08 8.10 4.08
N THR A 99 -0.85 8.51 3.81
CA THR A 99 -0.50 9.86 3.35
C THR A 99 0.21 9.79 2.00
N VAL A 100 0.20 10.89 1.25
CA VAL A 100 0.86 10.98 -0.07
C VAL A 100 2.35 10.64 -0.04
N GLN A 101 3.02 10.88 1.10
CA GLN A 101 4.43 10.55 1.28
C GLN A 101 4.71 9.07 1.06
N TYR A 102 3.78 8.17 1.36
CA TYR A 102 4.00 6.74 1.25
C TYR A 102 4.14 6.28 -0.20
N PHE A 103 3.58 7.04 -1.16
CA PHE A 103 3.55 6.64 -2.55
C PHE A 103 4.96 6.57 -3.18
N VAL A 104 5.93 7.29 -2.62
CA VAL A 104 7.32 7.22 -3.09
C VAL A 104 8.02 5.92 -2.72
N TRP A 105 7.46 5.12 -1.80
CA TRP A 105 8.12 3.90 -1.32
C TRP A 105 8.13 2.78 -2.35
N PHE A 106 7.06 2.64 -3.14
CA PHE A 106 6.95 1.57 -4.13
C PHE A 106 7.42 1.96 -5.54
N ILE A 107 7.54 3.27 -5.84
CA ILE A 107 7.97 3.76 -7.15
C ILE A 107 9.33 3.17 -7.59
N PRO A 108 10.38 3.14 -6.73
CA PRO A 108 11.65 2.51 -7.10
C PRO A 108 11.50 1.02 -7.41
N PHE A 109 10.58 0.32 -6.73
CA PHE A 109 10.37 -1.10 -6.93
C PHE A 109 9.62 -1.42 -8.23
N LEU A 110 8.83 -0.49 -8.77
CA LEU A 110 8.21 -0.65 -10.09
C LEU A 110 9.26 -0.82 -11.19
N ALA A 111 10.43 -0.18 -11.07
CA ALA A 111 11.52 -0.37 -12.04
C ALA A 111 11.98 -1.84 -12.10
N PHE A 112 12.08 -2.54 -10.96
CA PHE A 112 12.42 -3.97 -10.96
C PHE A 112 11.35 -4.87 -11.56
N LEU A 113 10.11 -4.40 -11.63
CA LEU A 113 9.02 -5.13 -12.29
C LEU A 113 9.05 -4.90 -13.80
N PHE A 114 9.27 -3.66 -14.27
CA PHE A 114 9.21 -3.34 -15.70
C PHE A 114 10.53 -3.53 -16.45
N CYS A 115 11.67 -3.44 -15.76
CA CYS A 115 12.98 -3.71 -16.35
C CYS A 115 13.32 -5.21 -16.27
N GLN A 116 12.51 -6.04 -16.92
CA GLN A 116 12.77 -7.48 -17.02
C GLN A 116 13.86 -7.81 -18.05
N PRO A 117 14.63 -8.91 -17.84
CA PRO A 117 15.66 -9.33 -18.77
C PRO A 117 15.09 -9.77 -20.13
N ARG A 118 15.84 -9.46 -21.19
CA ARG A 118 15.46 -9.56 -22.62
C ARG A 118 14.88 -10.92 -23.06
N TRP A 119 15.24 -12.01 -22.39
CA TRP A 119 14.72 -13.35 -22.69
C TRP A 119 13.23 -13.51 -22.35
N LEU A 120 12.68 -12.71 -21.41
CA LEU A 120 11.24 -12.67 -21.17
C LEU A 120 10.51 -12.08 -22.38
N SER A 121 11.11 -11.10 -23.06
CA SER A 121 10.61 -10.53 -24.31
C SER A 121 10.70 -11.51 -25.48
N GLU A 122 11.69 -12.41 -25.48
CA GLU A 122 11.78 -13.50 -26.47
C GLU A 122 10.69 -14.57 -26.25
N CYS A 123 10.38 -14.90 -24.99
CA CYS A 123 9.23 -15.76 -24.67
C CYS A 123 7.88 -15.12 -25.03
N GLU A 124 7.77 -13.77 -24.97
CA GLU A 124 6.59 -13.04 -25.46
C GLU A 124 6.41 -13.19 -26.98
N LEU A 125 7.51 -13.12 -27.75
CA LEU A 125 7.46 -13.21 -29.22
C LEU A 125 7.00 -14.58 -29.75
N GLN A 126 7.18 -15.66 -28.97
CA GLN A 126 7.06 -17.03 -29.47
C GLN A 126 5.72 -17.72 -29.13
N GLY A 127 4.80 -17.05 -28.41
CA GLY A 127 3.54 -17.69 -28.02
C GLY A 127 2.34 -16.81 -27.68
N ASP A 128 2.51 -15.53 -27.29
CA ASP A 128 1.38 -14.64 -26.99
C ASP A 128 1.90 -13.20 -26.81
N ALA A 129 2.20 -12.52 -27.91
CA ALA A 129 2.92 -11.23 -27.94
C ALA A 129 2.19 -10.05 -27.25
N SER A 130 1.04 -10.28 -26.63
CA SER A 130 0.23 -9.29 -25.91
C SER A 130 0.18 -9.51 -24.39
N ALA A 131 0.82 -10.55 -23.85
CA ALA A 131 0.36 -11.18 -22.61
C ALA A 131 1.06 -10.80 -21.29
N VAL A 132 2.29 -10.25 -21.30
CA VAL A 132 3.01 -9.98 -20.02
C VAL A 132 2.88 -8.52 -19.59
N PHE A 133 3.00 -7.56 -20.52
CA PHE A 133 2.89 -6.14 -20.21
C PHE A 133 2.05 -5.35 -21.22
N PRO A 134 0.70 -5.37 -21.12
CA PRO A 134 -0.13 -4.42 -21.84
C PRO A 134 0.18 -3.01 -21.32
N VAL A 135 1.04 -2.26 -22.03
CA VAL A 135 1.48 -0.89 -21.66
C VAL A 135 0.27 0.02 -21.45
N LEU A 136 -0.74 -0.09 -22.31
CA LEU A 136 -1.98 0.67 -22.19
C LEU A 136 -2.73 0.34 -20.89
N LYS A 137 -2.83 -0.94 -20.51
CA LYS A 137 -3.48 -1.36 -19.26
C LYS A 137 -2.67 -0.90 -18.05
N THR A 138 -1.35 -0.96 -18.12
CA THR A 138 -0.44 -0.46 -17.07
C THR A 138 -0.64 1.04 -16.88
N ALA A 139 -0.58 1.81 -17.97
CA ALA A 139 -0.83 3.25 -17.95
C ALA A 139 -2.22 3.56 -17.40
N LEU A 140 -3.26 2.85 -17.85
CA LEU A 140 -4.63 3.05 -17.37
C LEU A 140 -4.76 2.81 -15.86
N VAL A 141 -4.22 1.71 -15.33
CA VAL A 141 -4.32 1.41 -13.88
C VAL A 141 -3.57 2.46 -13.05
N VAL A 142 -2.38 2.88 -13.51
CA VAL A 142 -1.60 3.93 -12.84
C VAL A 142 -2.33 5.28 -12.91
N LEU A 143 -2.92 5.65 -14.05
CA LEU A 143 -3.67 6.88 -14.22
C LEU A 143 -4.95 6.90 -13.38
N VAL A 144 -5.67 5.78 -13.30
CA VAL A 144 -6.85 5.64 -12.43
C VAL A 144 -6.46 5.88 -10.98
N TRP A 145 -5.41 5.19 -10.50
CA TRP A 145 -4.91 5.41 -9.14
C TRP A 145 -4.45 6.85 -8.93
N ALA A 146 -3.60 7.40 -9.80
CA ALA A 146 -3.09 8.76 -9.69
C ALA A 146 -4.20 9.81 -9.71
N GLY A 147 -5.26 9.59 -10.49
CA GLY A 147 -6.43 10.46 -10.57
C GLY A 147 -7.26 10.49 -9.29
N THR A 148 -7.23 9.43 -8.47
CA THR A 148 -7.90 9.45 -7.15
C THR A 148 -7.24 10.41 -6.17
N ILE A 149 -5.96 10.76 -6.35
CA ILE A 149 -5.22 11.67 -5.46
C ILE A 149 -5.78 13.11 -5.50
N PRO A 150 -5.82 13.82 -6.64
CA PRO A 150 -6.40 15.16 -6.71
C PRO A 150 -7.91 15.15 -6.44
N LEU A 151 -8.61 14.06 -6.79
CA LEU A 151 -10.02 13.91 -6.44
C LEU A 151 -10.24 13.87 -4.92
N TRP A 152 -9.38 13.15 -4.20
CA TRP A 152 -9.42 13.12 -2.73
C TRP A 152 -9.10 14.50 -2.14
N VAL A 153 -8.01 15.13 -2.59
CA VAL A 153 -7.59 16.45 -2.09
C VAL A 153 -8.67 17.51 -2.32
N SER A 154 -9.24 17.60 -3.52
CA SER A 154 -10.31 18.55 -3.83
C SER A 154 -11.57 18.31 -3.00
N THR A 155 -11.83 17.07 -2.60
CA THR A 155 -12.97 16.71 -1.73
C THR A 155 -12.67 16.98 -0.24
N ALA A 156 -11.42 16.85 0.19
CA ALA A 156 -11.01 17.08 1.57
C ALA A 156 -10.96 18.58 1.94
N VAL A 157 -10.58 19.45 1.00
CA VAL A 157 -10.38 20.89 1.28
C VAL A 157 -11.61 21.59 1.88
N PRO A 158 -12.85 21.41 1.36
CA PRO A 158 -14.03 22.00 1.98
C PRO A 158 -14.30 21.50 3.40
N LEU A 159 -14.08 20.20 3.66
CA LEU A 159 -14.26 19.60 4.98
C LEU A 159 -13.20 20.12 5.97
N GLU A 160 -11.94 20.12 5.57
CA GLU A 160 -10.81 20.34 6.48
C GLU A 160 -10.49 21.82 6.73
N PHE A 161 -10.66 22.67 5.72
CA PHE A 161 -10.33 24.10 5.81
C PHE A 161 -11.56 25.01 5.90
N HIS A 162 -12.68 24.64 5.27
CA HIS A 162 -13.90 25.47 5.27
C HIS A 162 -14.94 25.01 6.29
N GLY A 163 -14.74 23.86 6.95
CA GLY A 163 -15.61 23.34 8.00
C GLY A 163 -16.96 22.80 7.51
N HIS A 164 -17.08 22.47 6.22
CA HIS A 164 -18.29 21.87 5.67
C HIS A 164 -18.46 20.43 6.18
N SER A 165 -19.69 19.97 6.43
CA SER A 165 -19.95 18.61 6.95
C SER A 165 -19.98 17.51 5.87
N ASP A 166 -19.05 17.53 4.91
CA ASP A 166 -18.99 16.61 3.75
C ASP A 166 -18.33 15.24 4.06
N PHE A 167 -18.49 14.73 5.29
CA PHE A 167 -17.81 13.52 5.78
C PHE A 167 -18.10 12.28 4.91
N ALA A 168 -19.35 12.06 4.52
CA ALA A 168 -19.75 10.91 3.71
C ALA A 168 -19.13 10.95 2.31
N LYS A 169 -19.08 12.13 1.69
CA LYS A 169 -18.47 12.33 0.37
C LYS A 169 -16.97 12.02 0.42
N LEU A 170 -16.25 12.56 1.40
CA LEU A 170 -14.83 12.27 1.56
C LEU A 170 -14.56 10.78 1.85
N TRP A 171 -15.43 10.14 2.63
CA TRP A 171 -15.30 8.73 2.93
C TRP A 171 -15.48 7.86 1.68
N LEU A 172 -16.49 8.16 0.83
CA LEU A 172 -16.67 7.48 -0.46
C LEU A 172 -15.45 7.64 -1.38
N VAL A 173 -14.86 8.84 -1.44
CA VAL A 173 -13.64 9.08 -2.22
C VAL A 173 -12.43 8.33 -1.63
N SER A 174 -12.37 8.17 -0.30
CA SER A 174 -11.35 7.36 0.37
C SER A 174 -11.50 5.86 0.04
N CYS A 175 -12.74 5.36 -0.01
CA CYS A 175 -13.03 4.00 -0.47
C CYS A 175 -12.65 3.80 -1.94
N LEU A 176 -12.93 4.78 -2.81
CA LEU A 176 -12.51 4.74 -4.21
C LEU A 176 -10.98 4.71 -4.34
N PHE A 177 -10.28 5.55 -3.57
CA PHE A 177 -8.81 5.52 -3.49
C PHE A 177 -8.31 4.13 -3.06
N PHE A 178 -8.87 3.56 -1.99
CA PHE A 178 -8.51 2.22 -1.51
C PHE A 178 -8.72 1.14 -2.58
N LEU A 179 -9.86 1.14 -3.27
CA LEU A 179 -10.14 0.20 -4.34
C LEU A 179 -9.15 0.36 -5.51
N SER A 180 -8.79 1.59 -5.86
CA SER A 180 -7.79 1.86 -6.90
C SER A 180 -6.40 1.32 -6.53
N MET A 181 -6.00 1.45 -5.25
CA MET A 181 -4.75 0.89 -4.71
C MET A 181 -4.76 -0.63 -4.73
N VAL A 182 -5.86 -1.27 -4.34
CA VAL A 182 -6.01 -2.73 -4.39
C VAL A 182 -6.00 -3.23 -5.84
N ALA A 183 -6.62 -2.51 -6.77
CA ALA A 183 -6.58 -2.84 -8.20
C ALA A 183 -5.14 -2.73 -8.76
N LEU A 184 -4.40 -1.68 -8.40
CA LEU A 184 -2.99 -1.53 -8.73
C LEU A 184 -2.16 -2.70 -8.17
N ALA A 185 -2.31 -3.01 -6.88
CA ALA A 185 -1.61 -4.12 -6.24
C ALA A 185 -1.93 -5.46 -6.90
N SER A 186 -3.20 -5.73 -7.22
CA SER A 186 -3.65 -6.95 -7.90
C SER A 186 -3.03 -7.07 -9.30
N PHE A 187 -3.00 -5.98 -10.06
CA PHE A 187 -2.36 -5.93 -11.36
C PHE A 187 -0.86 -6.25 -11.27
N VAL A 188 -0.13 -5.56 -10.39
CA VAL A 188 1.31 -5.80 -10.14
C VAL A 188 1.56 -7.23 -9.67
N THR A 189 0.72 -7.78 -8.80
CA THR A 189 0.81 -9.17 -8.32
C THR A 189 0.65 -10.17 -9.46
N CYS A 190 -0.33 -9.94 -10.34
CA CYS A 190 -0.56 -10.81 -11.51
C CYS A 190 0.68 -10.86 -12.41
N VAL A 191 1.29 -9.70 -12.67
CA VAL A 191 2.51 -9.58 -13.47
C VAL A 191 3.68 -10.29 -12.78
N ALA A 192 3.95 -9.98 -11.51
CA ALA A 192 5.01 -10.59 -10.71
C ALA A 192 4.89 -12.13 -10.67
N TYR A 193 3.68 -12.65 -10.44
CA TYR A 193 3.44 -14.08 -10.36
C TYR A 193 3.61 -14.80 -11.70
N ARG A 194 3.25 -14.14 -12.82
CA ARG A 194 3.52 -14.66 -14.17
C ARG A 194 5.02 -14.79 -14.42
N ILE A 195 5.80 -13.73 -14.13
CA ILE A 195 7.26 -13.74 -14.30
C ILE A 195 7.88 -14.86 -13.45
N GLN A 196 7.48 -14.97 -12.18
CA GLN A 196 7.96 -16.02 -11.27
C GLN A 196 7.68 -17.44 -11.81
N ARG A 197 6.53 -17.67 -12.44
CA ARG A 197 6.20 -18.97 -13.05
C ARG A 197 7.08 -19.27 -14.25
N LEU A 198 7.28 -18.29 -15.15
CA LEU A 198 8.14 -18.46 -16.33
C LEU A 198 9.59 -18.78 -15.95
N GLU A 199 10.12 -18.10 -14.93
CA GLU A 199 11.45 -18.41 -14.38
C GLU A 199 11.54 -19.83 -13.81
N GLY A 200 10.49 -20.29 -13.14
CA GLY A 200 10.39 -21.66 -12.64
C GLY A 200 10.44 -22.71 -13.76
N THR A 201 9.63 -22.53 -14.80
CA THR A 201 9.60 -23.42 -15.97
C THR A 201 10.94 -23.44 -16.70
N ARG A 202 11.58 -22.28 -16.90
CA ARG A 202 12.90 -22.19 -17.54
C ARG A 202 13.98 -22.94 -16.76
N LYS A 203 13.99 -22.81 -15.43
CA LYS A 203 14.94 -23.54 -14.57
C LYS A 203 14.74 -25.05 -14.67
N ALA A 204 13.49 -25.51 -14.73
CA ALA A 204 13.16 -26.93 -14.89
C ALA A 204 13.62 -27.49 -16.25
N ILE A 205 13.44 -26.75 -17.34
CA ILE A 205 13.89 -27.16 -18.69
C ILE A 205 15.42 -27.25 -18.74
N LYS A 206 16.15 -26.32 -18.09
CA LYS A 206 17.63 -26.35 -18.08
C LYS A 206 18.23 -27.46 -17.21
N SER A 207 17.45 -28.03 -16.30
CA SER A 207 17.90 -29.11 -15.41
C SER A 207 17.53 -30.52 -15.90
N ALA A 208 16.75 -30.63 -16.98
CA ALA A 208 16.40 -31.87 -17.64
C ALA A 208 17.37 -32.15 -18.79
#